data_AF-A0A4Q2YWW9-F1
#
_entry.id   AF-A0A4Q2YWW9-F1
#
_cell.length_a   1.000
_cell.length_b   1.000
_cell.length_c   1.000
_cell.angle_alpha   90.00
_cell.angle_beta   90.00
_cell.angle_gamma   90.00
#
_symmetry.space_group_name_H-M   'P 1'
#
loop_
_entity.id
_entity.type
_entity.pdbx_description
1 polymer ?
#
loop_
_entity_poly.entity_id
_entity_poly.type
_entity_poly.pdbx_seq_one_letter_code
_entity_poly.pdbx_strand_id
1 'polypeptide(L)'
;MLSRIFPDRFVPILFATILLASLLPVRGAAVPIAQGVSTAAIIFLFFLNGVRLPRHEVLQGIRHWKLQGSALAFCFGFMALLGLAAQAATAPLLPATLALGFLFLGILPSTVQSATAASSLAGGNVAASVVAAALLNLSGVALSPLLFALLAGSAGEIHGEAVLRIVSILLLPFVAGQLVQRWLRPWVLAHRGLATFMDRTAIAIAVYVAFSAAVVAGIWGLLDGREIAVVFAAVAALLALSFGGAWALGGLLKL
;
A
#
# COMPACT_ATOMS: atom_id res chain seq x y z
N MET A 1 25.55 8.83 -7.24
CA MET A 1 24.65 10.01 -7.18
C MET A 1 23.18 9.62 -6.96
N LEU A 2 22.61 8.67 -7.70
CA LEU A 2 21.21 8.21 -7.50
C LEU A 2 20.89 7.70 -6.08
N SER A 3 21.84 7.04 -5.41
CA SER A 3 21.68 6.57 -4.02
C SER A 3 21.60 7.67 -2.95
N ARG A 4 21.98 8.92 -3.28
CA ARG A 4 21.80 10.09 -2.40
C ARG A 4 20.48 10.81 -2.61
N ILE A 5 19.82 10.61 -3.76
CA ILE A 5 18.53 11.22 -4.11
C ILE A 5 17.36 10.27 -3.81
N PHE A 6 17.55 8.96 -4.05
CA PHE A 6 16.59 7.91 -3.72
C PHE A 6 17.20 6.94 -2.71
N PRO A 7 17.00 7.16 -1.40
CA PRO A 7 17.45 6.20 -0.38
C PRO A 7 16.75 4.84 -0.53
N ASP A 8 15.52 4.82 -1.06
CA ASP A 8 14.82 3.60 -1.44
C ASP A 8 15.03 3.27 -2.93
N ARG A 9 15.72 2.16 -3.20
CA ARG A 9 15.96 1.64 -4.56
C ARG A 9 14.67 1.22 -5.29
N PHE A 10 13.55 1.10 -4.60
CA PHE A 10 12.29 0.71 -5.19
C PHE A 10 11.60 1.86 -5.94
N VAL A 11 11.79 3.11 -5.51
CA VAL A 11 11.18 4.28 -6.16
C VAL A 11 11.60 4.43 -7.64
N PRO A 12 12.89 4.34 -8.01
CA PRO A 12 13.31 4.36 -9.42
C PRO A 12 12.72 3.21 -10.25
N ILE A 13 12.53 2.02 -9.66
CA ILE A 13 11.91 0.87 -10.34
C ILE A 13 10.45 1.19 -10.68
N LEU A 14 9.72 1.83 -9.75
CA LEU A 14 8.34 2.25 -10.01
C LEU A 14 8.27 3.31 -11.12
N PHE A 15 9.16 4.31 -11.11
CA PHE A 15 9.23 5.29 -12.21
C PHE A 15 9.52 4.62 -13.55
N ALA A 16 10.49 3.70 -13.60
CA ALA A 16 10.81 2.95 -14.82
C ALA A 16 9.61 2.10 -15.29
N THR A 17 8.88 1.51 -14.34
CA THR A 17 7.68 0.70 -14.62
C THR A 17 6.55 1.56 -15.20
N ILE A 18 6.31 2.76 -14.65
CA ILE A 18 5.32 3.71 -15.14
C ILE A 18 5.70 4.20 -16.54
N LEU A 19 6.98 4.51 -16.76
CA LEU A 19 7.48 4.92 -18.08
C LEU A 19 7.28 3.80 -19.11
N LEU A 20 7.62 2.56 -18.74
CA LEU A 20 7.45 1.40 -19.61
C LEU A 20 5.97 1.13 -19.91
N ALA A 21 5.08 1.25 -18.92
CA ALA A 21 3.62 1.17 -19.12
C ALA A 21 3.08 2.30 -20.02
N SER A 22 3.67 3.49 -19.95
CA SER A 22 3.28 4.63 -20.79
C SER A 22 3.66 4.43 -22.26
N LEU A 23 4.85 3.87 -22.51
CA LEU A 23 5.38 3.66 -23.87
C LEU A 23 4.89 2.35 -24.50
N LEU A 24 4.78 1.30 -23.69
CA LEU A 24 4.43 -0.06 -24.10
C LEU A 24 3.28 -0.59 -23.22
N PRO A 25 2.07 0.00 -23.28
CA PRO A 25 0.93 -0.50 -22.54
C PRO A 25 0.45 -1.84 -23.10
N VAL A 26 -0.03 -2.73 -22.24
CA VAL A 26 -0.73 -3.95 -22.63
C VAL A 26 -2.03 -3.59 -23.38
N ARG A 27 -2.23 -4.13 -24.58
CA ARG A 27 -3.40 -3.86 -25.45
C ARG A 27 -4.02 -5.14 -26.00
N GLY A 28 -5.28 -5.04 -26.42
CA GLY A 28 -5.99 -6.10 -27.14
C GLY A 28 -6.06 -7.42 -26.38
N ALA A 29 -5.80 -8.53 -27.08
CA ALA A 29 -5.94 -9.89 -26.54
C ALA A 29 -4.98 -10.23 -25.37
N ALA A 30 -3.93 -9.43 -25.16
CA ALA A 30 -2.99 -9.64 -24.05
C ALA A 30 -3.52 -9.12 -22.70
N VAL A 31 -4.57 -8.29 -22.69
CA VAL A 31 -5.10 -7.66 -21.47
C VAL A 31 -5.57 -8.70 -20.43
N PRO A 32 -6.39 -9.72 -20.77
CA PRO A 32 -6.83 -10.71 -19.78
C PRO A 32 -5.67 -11.53 -19.21
N ILE A 33 -4.66 -11.83 -20.03
CA ILE A 33 -3.46 -12.56 -19.60
C ILE A 33 -2.67 -11.72 -18.60
N ALA A 34 -2.41 -10.45 -18.92
CA ALA A 34 -1.68 -9.55 -18.03
C ALA A 34 -2.43 -9.31 -16.70
N GLN A 35 -3.76 -9.18 -16.75
CA GLN A 35 -4.59 -9.12 -15.54
C GLN A 35 -4.47 -10.40 -14.70
N GLY A 36 -4.55 -11.57 -15.33
CA GLY A 36 -4.36 -12.85 -14.64
C GLY A 36 -2.99 -12.98 -13.98
N VAL A 37 -1.91 -12.55 -14.66
CA VAL A 37 -0.55 -12.51 -14.10
C VAL A 37 -0.46 -11.54 -12.92
N SER A 38 -1.06 -10.36 -13.02
CA SER A 38 -1.12 -9.37 -11.92
C SER A 38 -1.87 -9.93 -10.71
N THR A 39 -3.04 -10.54 -10.92
CA THR A 39 -3.81 -11.19 -9.85
C THR A 39 -3.00 -12.32 -9.19
N ALA A 40 -2.36 -13.18 -9.98
CA ALA A 40 -1.51 -14.24 -9.44
C ALA A 40 -0.32 -13.68 -8.65
N ALA A 41 0.30 -12.59 -9.12
CA ALA A 41 1.39 -11.92 -8.42
C ALA A 41 0.94 -11.32 -7.08
N ILE A 42 -0.25 -10.70 -7.03
CA ILE A 42 -0.83 -10.18 -5.78
C ILE A 42 -1.15 -11.33 -4.82
N ILE A 43 -1.79 -12.41 -5.28
CA ILE A 43 -2.08 -13.59 -4.45
C ILE A 43 -0.79 -14.16 -3.87
N PHE A 44 0.24 -14.32 -4.71
CA PHE A 44 1.55 -14.82 -4.27
C PHE A 44 2.24 -13.88 -3.29
N LEU A 45 2.16 -12.57 -3.50
CA LEU A 45 2.68 -11.55 -2.61
C LEU A 45 2.06 -11.67 -1.20
N PHE A 46 0.73 -11.71 -1.12
CA PHE A 46 0.03 -11.85 0.17
C PHE A 46 0.31 -13.20 0.84
N PHE A 47 0.41 -14.28 0.07
CA PHE A 47 0.84 -15.59 0.58
C PHE A 47 2.25 -15.54 1.19
N LEU A 48 3.22 -14.96 0.46
CA LEU A 48 4.60 -14.85 0.92
C LEU A 48 4.70 -13.97 2.18
N ASN A 49 3.90 -12.91 2.26
CA ASN A 49 3.79 -12.07 3.46
C ASN A 49 3.24 -12.88 4.65
N GLY A 50 2.23 -13.74 4.42
CA GLY A 50 1.73 -14.69 5.41
C GLY A 50 2.80 -15.65 5.90
N VAL A 51 3.65 -16.19 5.02
CA VAL A 51 4.76 -17.08 5.42
C VAL A 51 5.81 -16.34 6.27
N ARG A 52 6.13 -15.09 5.95
CA ARG A 52 7.19 -14.33 6.64
C ARG A 52 6.83 -13.91 8.06
N LEU A 53 5.57 -13.51 8.28
CA LEU A 53 5.15 -12.87 9.53
C LEU A 53 5.13 -13.85 10.71
N PRO A 54 6.08 -13.80 11.65
CA PRO A 54 6.18 -14.79 12.72
C PRO A 54 5.02 -14.65 13.71
N ARG A 55 4.43 -15.78 14.12
CA ARG A 55 3.31 -15.80 15.10
C ARG A 55 3.62 -15.08 16.42
N HIS A 56 4.88 -15.08 16.85
CA HIS A 56 5.31 -14.40 18.08
C HIS A 56 5.38 -12.87 17.92
N GLU A 57 5.60 -12.33 16.71
CA GLU A 57 5.54 -10.89 16.47
C GLU A 57 4.08 -10.39 16.57
N VAL A 58 3.12 -11.19 16.10
CA VAL A 58 1.69 -10.94 16.31
C VAL A 58 1.34 -10.88 17.80
N LEU A 59 1.89 -11.81 18.60
CA LEU A 59 1.69 -11.86 20.05
C LEU A 59 2.44 -10.73 20.80
N GLN A 60 3.64 -10.34 20.36
CA GLN A 60 4.38 -9.21 20.95
C GLN A 60 3.76 -7.86 20.64
N GLY A 61 3.04 -7.72 19.51
CA GLY A 61 2.25 -6.53 19.20
C GLY A 61 1.28 -6.15 20.32
N ILE A 62 0.72 -7.16 21.00
CA ILE A 62 -0.18 -6.98 22.14
C ILE A 62 0.57 -6.40 23.36
N ARG A 63 1.88 -6.68 23.53
CA ARG A 63 2.67 -6.23 24.68
C ARG A 63 3.05 -4.73 24.65
N HIS A 64 3.14 -4.11 23.47
CA HIS A 64 3.41 -2.67 23.31
C HIS A 64 2.18 -1.90 22.81
N TRP A 65 1.02 -2.17 23.41
CA TRP A 65 -0.29 -1.67 22.98
C TRP A 65 -0.36 -0.14 22.80
N LYS A 66 0.40 0.66 23.56
CA LYS A 66 0.40 2.12 23.43
C LYS A 66 0.98 2.58 22.08
N LEU A 67 2.12 2.02 21.66
CA LEU A 67 2.72 2.33 20.37
C LEU A 67 1.92 1.70 19.22
N GLN A 68 1.50 0.45 19.40
CA GLN A 68 0.80 -0.28 18.33
C GLN A 68 -0.62 0.24 18.11
N GLY A 69 -1.33 0.56 19.19
CA GLY A 69 -2.66 1.16 19.14
C GLY A 69 -2.63 2.58 18.58
N SER A 70 -1.63 3.39 18.93
CA SER A 70 -1.48 4.73 18.32
C SER A 70 -1.13 4.65 16.84
N ALA A 71 -0.25 3.73 16.42
CA ALA A 71 0.04 3.50 15.02
C ALA A 71 -1.20 3.02 14.23
N LEU A 72 -1.98 2.09 14.78
CA LEU A 72 -3.25 1.63 14.19
C LEU A 72 -4.28 2.77 14.07
N ALA A 73 -4.49 3.53 15.14
CA ALA A 73 -5.42 4.66 15.15
C ALA A 73 -4.98 5.76 14.17
N PHE A 74 -3.67 5.98 14.05
CA PHE A 74 -3.14 6.94 13.08
C PHE A 74 -3.37 6.46 11.64
N CYS A 75 -3.03 5.20 11.33
CA CYS A 75 -3.11 4.66 9.98
C CYS A 75 -4.55 4.44 9.50
N PHE A 76 -5.42 3.88 10.34
CA PHE A 76 -6.78 3.49 9.95
C PHE A 76 -7.87 4.45 10.46
N GLY A 77 -7.50 5.42 11.31
CA GLY A 77 -8.38 6.50 11.76
C GLY A 77 -7.98 7.82 11.13
N PHE A 78 -6.87 8.41 11.59
CA PHE A 78 -6.45 9.75 11.14
C PHE A 78 -6.16 9.82 9.64
N MET A 79 -5.37 8.90 9.09
CA MET A 79 -5.05 8.88 7.66
C MET A 79 -6.27 8.53 6.80
N ALA A 80 -7.17 7.66 7.28
CA ALA A 80 -8.42 7.37 6.58
C ALA A 80 -9.31 8.63 6.48
N LEU A 81 -9.42 9.41 7.56
CA LEU A 81 -10.13 10.69 7.57
C LEU A 81 -9.44 11.74 6.69
N LEU A 82 -8.11 11.81 6.70
CA LEU A 82 -7.37 12.68 5.78
C LEU A 82 -7.59 12.29 4.32
N GLY A 83 -7.60 10.99 4.01
CA GLY A 83 -7.90 10.50 2.67
C GLY A 83 -9.31 10.86 2.21
N LEU A 84 -10.30 10.72 3.11
CA LEU A 84 -11.68 11.14 2.87
C LEU A 84 -11.79 12.65 2.65
N ALA A 85 -11.12 13.45 3.47
CA ALA A 85 -11.07 14.90 3.32
C ALA A 85 -10.40 15.30 1.99
N ALA A 86 -9.31 14.63 1.61
CA ALA A 86 -8.63 14.87 0.35
C ALA A 86 -9.49 14.47 -0.86
N GLN A 87 -10.22 13.35 -0.79
CA GLN A 87 -11.21 12.98 -1.81
C GLN A 87 -12.26 14.09 -1.94
N ALA A 88 -12.88 14.52 -0.83
CA ALA A 88 -13.92 15.55 -0.88
C ALA A 88 -13.39 16.90 -1.42
N ALA A 89 -12.18 17.29 -1.03
CA ALA A 89 -11.53 18.52 -1.48
C ALA A 89 -11.14 18.47 -2.97
N THR A 90 -10.78 17.30 -3.49
CA THR A 90 -10.34 17.12 -4.88
C THR A 90 -11.46 16.71 -5.84
N ALA A 91 -12.60 16.21 -5.34
CA ALA A 91 -13.77 15.84 -6.13
C ALA A 91 -14.27 16.91 -7.12
N PRO A 92 -14.32 18.22 -6.77
CA PRO A 92 -14.73 19.25 -7.74
C PRO A 92 -13.64 19.62 -8.75
N LEU A 93 -12.40 19.15 -8.56
CA LEU A 93 -11.23 19.55 -9.33
C LEU A 93 -10.67 18.44 -10.21
N LEU A 94 -10.98 17.18 -9.91
CA LEU A 94 -10.43 15.99 -10.55
C LEU A 94 -11.53 15.04 -11.02
N PRO A 95 -11.24 14.15 -11.99
CA PRO A 95 -12.14 13.04 -12.32
C PRO A 95 -12.50 12.22 -11.07
N ALA A 96 -13.76 11.79 -10.98
CA ALA A 96 -14.29 11.13 -9.78
C ALA A 96 -13.48 9.91 -9.34
N THR A 97 -13.00 9.10 -10.29
CA THR A 97 -12.15 7.93 -10.03
C THR A 97 -10.79 8.31 -9.43
N LEU A 98 -10.21 9.43 -9.84
CA LEU A 98 -8.94 9.94 -9.32
C LEU A 98 -9.10 10.56 -7.93
N ALA A 99 -10.18 11.32 -7.72
CA ALA A 99 -10.53 11.85 -6.40
C ALA A 99 -10.73 10.71 -5.37
N LEU A 100 -11.45 9.66 -5.78
CA LEU A 100 -11.65 8.44 -4.96
C LEU A 100 -10.34 7.68 -4.67
N GLY A 101 -9.34 7.80 -5.55
CA GLY A 101 -7.99 7.31 -5.31
C GLY A 101 -7.31 7.89 -4.05
N PHE A 102 -7.64 9.13 -3.65
CA PHE A 102 -7.12 9.73 -2.42
C PHE A 102 -7.68 9.10 -1.15
N LEU A 103 -8.95 8.68 -1.18
CA LEU A 103 -9.53 7.89 -0.10
C LEU A 103 -8.79 6.56 0.03
N PHE A 104 -8.57 5.86 -1.09
CA PHE A 104 -7.84 4.60 -1.10
C PHE A 104 -6.41 4.80 -0.54
N LEU A 105 -5.71 5.84 -0.99
CA LEU A 105 -4.36 6.19 -0.50
C LEU A 105 -4.31 6.39 1.02
N GLY A 106 -5.32 7.04 1.61
CA GLY A 106 -5.38 7.29 3.06
C GLY A 106 -5.68 6.05 3.91
N ILE A 107 -6.18 4.97 3.32
CA ILE A 107 -6.63 3.75 4.02
C ILE A 107 -5.59 2.62 3.94
N LEU A 108 -4.55 2.76 3.11
CA LEU A 108 -3.51 1.74 2.96
C LEU A 108 -2.42 1.85 4.03
N PRO A 109 -1.96 0.72 4.59
CA PRO A 109 -0.77 0.71 5.44
C PRO A 109 0.51 0.91 4.64
N SER A 110 1.58 1.30 5.33
CA SER A 110 2.94 1.40 4.75
C SER A 110 3.67 0.06 4.76
N THR A 111 4.66 -0.13 3.89
CA THR A 111 5.44 -1.38 3.81
C THR A 111 6.44 -1.50 4.97
N VAL A 112 6.69 -2.74 5.42
CA VAL A 112 7.68 -3.03 6.48
C VAL A 112 9.08 -2.56 6.09
N GLN A 113 9.48 -2.72 4.83
CA GLN A 113 10.82 -2.32 4.38
C GLN A 113 11.01 -0.80 4.42
N SER A 114 10.06 -0.03 3.89
CA SER A 114 10.16 1.43 3.87
C SER A 114 10.09 2.01 5.28
N ALA A 115 9.23 1.46 6.16
CA ALA A 115 9.16 1.85 7.57
C ALA A 115 10.48 1.59 8.33
N THR A 116 11.08 0.42 8.13
CA THR A 116 12.38 0.05 8.73
C THR A 116 13.49 1.01 8.28
N ALA A 117 13.56 1.28 6.97
CA ALA A 117 14.56 2.18 6.40
C ALA A 117 14.40 3.61 6.92
N ALA A 118 13.18 4.14 6.92
CA ALA A 118 12.88 5.49 7.41
C ALA A 118 13.19 5.64 8.91
N SER A 119 12.79 4.67 9.74
CA SER A 119 13.09 4.68 11.18
C SER A 119 14.58 4.58 11.45
N SER A 120 15.32 3.75 10.70
CA SER A 120 16.78 3.65 10.83
C SER A 120 17.49 4.95 10.44
N LEU A 121 17.06 5.61 9.37
CA LEU A 121 17.63 6.90 8.93
C LEU A 121 17.37 8.02 9.93
N ALA A 122 16.20 7.99 10.58
CA ALA A 122 15.82 8.95 11.62
C ALA A 122 16.42 8.64 13.00
N GLY A 123 17.21 7.56 13.15
CA GLY A 123 17.76 7.14 14.45
C GLY A 123 16.71 6.62 15.44
N GLY A 124 15.54 6.22 14.96
CA GLY A 124 14.43 5.71 15.76
C GLY A 124 14.54 4.21 16.10
N ASN A 125 13.55 3.71 16.83
CA ASN A 125 13.50 2.29 17.21
C ASN A 125 13.09 1.40 16.03
N VAL A 126 14.07 0.83 15.34
CA VAL A 126 13.88 -0.04 14.18
C VAL A 126 13.06 -1.29 14.53
N ALA A 127 13.31 -1.91 15.68
CA ALA A 127 12.58 -3.11 16.09
C ALA A 127 11.09 -2.83 16.31
N ALA A 128 10.78 -1.71 16.97
CA ALA A 128 9.39 -1.29 17.19
C ALA A 128 8.68 -0.92 15.88
N SER A 129 9.39 -0.27 14.95
CA SER A 129 8.90 0.06 13.61
C SER A 129 8.58 -1.18 12.77
N VAL A 130 9.44 -2.21 12.82
CA VAL A 130 9.18 -3.51 12.14
C VAL A 130 7.90 -4.15 12.67
N VAL A 131 7.75 -4.24 14.00
CA VAL A 131 6.56 -4.83 14.61
C VAL A 131 5.30 -4.01 14.28
N ALA A 132 5.39 -2.68 14.32
CA ALA A 132 4.27 -1.81 13.97
C ALA A 132 3.85 -1.93 12.51
N ALA A 133 4.80 -1.86 11.59
CA ALA A 133 4.52 -2.04 10.18
C ALA A 133 3.95 -3.44 9.91
N ALA A 134 4.45 -4.49 10.56
CA ALA A 134 3.92 -5.84 10.44
C ALA A 134 2.45 -5.93 10.88
N LEU A 135 2.10 -5.37 12.04
CA LEU A 135 0.72 -5.33 12.52
C LEU A 135 -0.18 -4.48 11.64
N LEU A 136 0.29 -3.32 11.16
CA LEU A 136 -0.46 -2.47 10.23
C LEU A 136 -0.76 -3.20 8.92
N ASN A 137 0.21 -3.92 8.36
CA ASN A 137 0.00 -4.70 7.14
C ASN A 137 -0.98 -5.86 7.38
N LEU A 138 -0.84 -6.58 8.50
CA LEU A 138 -1.76 -7.65 8.88
C LEU A 138 -3.20 -7.13 9.03
N SER A 139 -3.37 -6.07 9.82
CA SER A 139 -4.67 -5.44 10.03
C SER A 139 -5.20 -4.85 8.73
N GLY A 140 -4.36 -4.25 7.89
CA GLY A 140 -4.74 -3.63 6.62
C GLY A 140 -5.31 -4.62 5.60
N VAL A 141 -4.91 -5.89 5.62
CA VAL A 141 -5.50 -6.92 4.75
C VAL A 141 -7.02 -7.00 4.92
N ALA A 142 -7.50 -6.83 6.16
CA ALA A 142 -8.93 -6.84 6.49
C ALA A 142 -9.51 -5.42 6.58
N LEU A 143 -8.86 -4.52 7.31
CA LEU A 143 -9.37 -3.18 7.59
C LEU A 143 -9.41 -2.29 6.35
N SER A 144 -8.42 -2.36 5.45
CA SER A 144 -8.37 -1.43 4.31
C SER A 144 -9.57 -1.60 3.37
N PRO A 145 -9.92 -2.81 2.89
CA PRO A 145 -11.11 -2.99 2.06
C PRO A 145 -12.42 -2.65 2.79
N LEU A 146 -12.52 -2.98 4.08
CA LEU A 146 -13.72 -2.69 4.89
C LEU A 146 -13.93 -1.19 5.10
N LEU A 147 -12.87 -0.46 5.44
CA LEU A 147 -12.91 0.99 5.59
C LEU A 147 -13.19 1.67 4.25
N PHE A 148 -12.57 1.18 3.17
CA PHE A 148 -12.82 1.73 1.85
C PHE A 148 -14.28 1.54 1.44
N ALA A 149 -14.86 0.36 1.66
CA ALA A 149 -16.27 0.10 1.42
C ALA A 149 -17.20 1.01 2.23
N LEU A 150 -16.88 1.19 3.51
CA LEU A 150 -17.67 2.03 4.42
C LEU A 150 -17.61 3.51 4.01
N LEU A 151 -16.43 3.99 3.59
CA LEU A 151 -16.18 5.41 3.35
C LEU A 151 -16.39 5.83 1.89
N ALA A 152 -16.29 4.92 0.92
CA ALA A 152 -16.47 5.23 -0.50
C ALA A 152 -17.94 5.50 -0.87
N GLY A 153 -18.90 5.09 -0.02
CA GLY A 153 -20.32 5.36 -0.21
C GLY A 153 -20.86 4.87 -1.56
N SER A 154 -21.75 5.66 -2.19
CA SER A 154 -22.28 5.39 -3.54
C SER A 154 -21.32 5.71 -4.69
N ALA A 155 -20.23 6.45 -4.40
CA ALA A 155 -19.23 6.85 -5.40
C ALA A 155 -18.27 5.72 -5.76
N GLY A 156 -18.06 4.76 -4.84
CA GLY A 156 -17.56 3.45 -5.18
C GLY A 156 -18.77 2.55 -5.38
N GLU A 157 -19.05 2.08 -6.60
CA GLU A 157 -20.08 1.07 -6.90
C GLU A 157 -19.76 -0.31 -6.28
N ILE A 158 -19.18 -0.33 -5.08
CA ILE A 158 -18.69 -1.49 -4.38
C ILE A 158 -19.77 -1.93 -3.41
N HIS A 159 -20.65 -2.78 -3.92
CA HIS A 159 -21.59 -3.54 -3.11
C HIS A 159 -20.81 -4.36 -2.06
N GLY A 160 -21.39 -4.56 -0.87
CA GLY A 160 -20.73 -5.29 0.23
C GLY A 160 -20.17 -6.67 -0.16
N GLU A 161 -20.75 -7.31 -1.17
CA GLU A 161 -20.27 -8.57 -1.74
C GLU A 161 -18.93 -8.44 -2.49
N ALA A 162 -18.71 -7.35 -3.23
CA ALA A 162 -17.43 -7.07 -3.89
C ALA A 162 -16.32 -6.82 -2.85
N VAL A 163 -16.65 -6.19 -1.73
CA VAL A 163 -15.74 -5.97 -0.59
C VAL A 163 -15.35 -7.30 0.02
N LEU A 164 -16.34 -8.14 0.35
CA LEU A 164 -16.11 -9.48 0.89
C LEU A 164 -15.26 -10.33 -0.06
N ARG A 165 -15.48 -10.20 -1.37
CA ARG A 165 -14.65 -10.86 -2.38
C ARG A 165 -13.21 -10.34 -2.38
N ILE A 166 -12.99 -9.03 -2.33
CA ILE A 166 -11.64 -8.44 -2.25
C ILE A 166 -10.94 -8.87 -0.97
N VAL A 167 -11.60 -8.76 0.18
CA VAL A 167 -11.08 -9.24 1.46
C VAL A 167 -10.74 -10.72 1.36
N SER A 168 -11.61 -11.54 0.80
CA SER A 168 -11.35 -12.98 0.65
C SER A 168 -10.15 -13.25 -0.25
N ILE A 169 -10.04 -12.56 -1.39
CA ILE A 169 -8.92 -12.72 -2.33
C ILE A 169 -7.58 -12.36 -1.68
N LEU A 170 -7.55 -11.36 -0.79
CA LEU A 170 -6.32 -10.92 -0.13
C LEU A 170 -6.03 -11.70 1.17
N LEU A 171 -7.06 -12.01 1.95
CA LEU A 171 -6.95 -12.66 3.26
C LEU A 171 -6.73 -14.18 3.14
N LEU A 172 -7.41 -14.86 2.21
CA LEU A 172 -7.24 -16.31 2.02
C LEU A 172 -5.79 -16.72 1.72
N PRO A 173 -5.07 -16.12 0.75
CA PRO A 173 -3.68 -16.49 0.50
C PRO A 173 -2.77 -16.15 1.69
N PHE A 174 -3.04 -15.04 2.39
CA PHE A 174 -2.31 -14.69 3.60
C PHE A 174 -2.46 -15.77 4.70
N VAL A 175 -3.70 -16.18 4.97
CA VAL A 175 -4.02 -17.23 5.94
C VAL A 175 -3.38 -18.56 5.52
N ALA A 176 -3.48 -18.92 4.23
CA ALA A 176 -2.81 -20.11 3.70
C ALA A 176 -1.29 -20.05 3.97
N GLY A 177 -0.66 -18.89 3.74
CA GLY A 177 0.74 -18.63 4.05
C GLY A 177 1.08 -18.83 5.54
N GLN A 178 0.23 -18.34 6.44
CA GLN A 178 0.38 -18.52 7.91
C GLN A 178 0.24 -19.97 8.36
N LEU A 179 -0.64 -20.75 7.72
CA LEU A 179 -0.81 -22.18 8.00
C LEU A 179 0.45 -22.95 7.61
N VAL A 180 1.00 -22.66 6.42
CA VAL A 180 2.20 -23.34 5.90
C VAL A 180 3.52 -22.74 6.42
N GLN A 181 3.43 -21.68 7.21
CA GLN A 181 4.59 -20.94 7.72
C GLN A 181 5.64 -21.84 8.36
N ARG A 182 5.23 -22.83 9.19
CA ARG A 182 6.17 -23.67 9.94
C ARG A 182 7.16 -24.43 9.04
N TRP A 183 6.75 -24.71 7.80
CA TRP A 183 7.56 -25.45 6.83
C TRP A 183 8.32 -24.53 5.87
N LEU A 184 7.66 -23.48 5.36
CA LEU A 184 8.27 -22.61 4.34
C LEU A 184 9.12 -21.47 4.92
N ARG A 185 8.90 -21.06 6.18
CA ARG A 185 9.62 -19.93 6.79
C ARG A 185 11.14 -20.13 6.84
N PRO A 186 11.70 -21.29 7.22
CA PRO A 186 13.15 -21.50 7.20
C PRO A 186 13.75 -21.28 5.81
N TRP A 187 13.06 -21.77 4.77
CA TRP A 187 13.50 -21.59 3.38
C TRP A 187 13.42 -20.13 2.92
N VAL A 188 12.34 -19.43 3.24
CA VAL A 188 12.18 -17.99 2.93
C VAL A 188 13.22 -17.14 3.67
N LEU A 189 13.53 -17.48 4.94
CA LEU A 189 14.55 -16.80 5.72
C LEU A 189 15.97 -17.13 5.26
N ALA A 190 16.20 -18.28 4.63
CA ALA A 190 17.47 -18.59 3.96
C ALA A 190 17.63 -17.80 2.65
N HIS A 191 16.52 -17.48 1.96
CA HIS A 191 16.53 -16.78 0.68
C HIS A 191 15.87 -15.38 0.76
N ARG A 192 16.20 -14.58 1.79
CA ARG A 192 15.58 -13.25 2.00
C ARG A 192 15.68 -12.34 0.78
N GLY A 193 16.81 -12.39 0.06
CA GLY A 193 17.03 -11.60 -1.15
C GLY A 193 16.05 -11.97 -2.28
N LEU A 194 15.86 -13.26 -2.53
CA LEU A 194 14.88 -13.75 -3.49
C LEU A 194 13.47 -13.34 -3.09
N ALA A 195 13.15 -13.48 -1.81
CA ALA A 195 11.84 -13.13 -1.30
C ALA A 195 11.57 -11.61 -1.51
N THR A 196 12.51 -10.73 -1.18
CA THR A 196 12.38 -9.28 -1.43
C THR A 196 12.30 -8.95 -2.91
N PHE A 197 13.02 -9.67 -3.76
CA PHE A 197 12.91 -9.52 -5.21
C PHE A 197 11.49 -9.86 -5.69
N MET A 198 10.93 -11.01 -5.27
CA MET A 198 9.58 -11.43 -5.63
C MET A 198 8.50 -10.42 -5.20
N ASP A 199 8.63 -9.83 -4.01
CA ASP A 199 7.74 -8.79 -3.49
C ASP A 199 7.72 -7.56 -4.42
N ARG A 200 8.92 -7.02 -4.70
CA ARG A 200 9.08 -5.86 -5.60
C ARG A 200 8.59 -6.14 -7.02
N THR A 201 8.85 -7.33 -7.54
CA THR A 201 8.38 -7.75 -8.87
C THR A 201 6.86 -7.85 -8.91
N ALA A 202 6.21 -8.40 -7.87
CA ALA A 202 4.76 -8.48 -7.81
C ALA A 202 4.11 -7.09 -7.82
N ILE A 203 4.64 -6.15 -7.02
CA ILE A 203 4.17 -4.76 -7.01
C ILE A 203 4.43 -4.09 -8.38
N ALA A 204 5.60 -4.28 -8.97
CA ALA A 204 5.92 -3.71 -10.29
C ALA A 204 4.99 -4.24 -11.39
N ILE A 205 4.67 -5.55 -11.39
CA ILE A 205 3.69 -6.13 -12.32
C ILE A 205 2.31 -5.48 -12.11
N ALA A 206 1.85 -5.35 -10.86
CA ALA A 206 0.56 -4.75 -10.57
C ALA A 206 0.47 -3.30 -11.04
N VAL A 207 1.52 -2.51 -10.78
CA VAL A 207 1.63 -1.11 -11.24
C VAL A 207 1.68 -1.05 -12.77
N TYR A 208 2.47 -1.90 -13.43
CA TYR A 208 2.56 -1.95 -14.89
C TYR A 208 1.20 -2.22 -15.54
N VAL A 209 0.47 -3.22 -15.05
CA VAL A 209 -0.84 -3.61 -15.61
C VAL A 209 -1.90 -2.54 -15.34
N ALA A 210 -1.95 -1.99 -14.12
CA ALA A 210 -2.89 -0.92 -13.78
C ALA A 210 -2.63 0.35 -14.60
N PHE A 211 -1.36 0.75 -14.73
CA PHE A 211 -0.99 1.95 -15.49
C PHE A 211 -1.16 1.72 -17.00
N SER A 212 -0.89 0.51 -17.51
CA SER A 212 -1.20 0.16 -18.90
C SER A 212 -2.69 0.34 -19.21
N ALA A 213 -3.56 -0.13 -18.32
CA ALA A 213 -5.01 0.06 -18.47
C ALA A 213 -5.40 1.54 -18.46
N ALA A 214 -4.81 2.35 -17.57
CA ALA A 214 -5.05 3.79 -17.52
C ALA A 214 -4.58 4.51 -18.81
N VAL A 215 -3.42 4.14 -19.34
CA VAL A 215 -2.88 4.68 -20.61
C VAL A 215 -3.78 4.32 -21.78
N VAL A 216 -4.26 3.07 -21.84
CA VAL A 216 -5.23 2.63 -22.87
C VAL A 216 -6.58 3.33 -22.72
N ALA A 217 -7.00 3.62 -21.50
CA ALA A 217 -8.18 4.45 -21.20
C ALA A 217 -7.98 5.94 -21.51
N GLY A 218 -6.81 6.35 -22.01
CA GLY A 218 -6.56 7.71 -22.46
C GLY A 218 -6.24 8.70 -21.34
N ILE A 219 -5.63 8.25 -20.23
CA ILE A 219 -5.31 9.11 -19.07
C ILE A 219 -4.58 10.41 -19.43
N TRP A 220 -3.70 10.37 -20.45
CA TRP A 220 -2.95 11.54 -20.92
C TRP A 220 -3.80 12.60 -21.63
N GLY A 221 -4.98 12.24 -22.10
CA GLY A 221 -5.97 13.19 -22.63
C GLY A 221 -7.04 13.57 -21.61
N LEU A 222 -7.08 12.92 -20.44
CA LEU A 222 -8.04 13.17 -19.36
C LEU A 222 -7.48 14.10 -18.28
N LEU A 223 -6.16 14.29 -18.23
CA LEU A 223 -5.46 15.09 -17.24
C LEU A 223 -4.66 16.18 -17.94
N ASP A 224 -5.09 17.43 -17.80
CA ASP A 224 -4.29 18.57 -18.24
C ASP A 224 -3.28 18.95 -17.14
N GLY A 225 -2.44 19.95 -17.42
CA GLY A 225 -1.44 20.44 -16.47
C GLY A 225 -2.04 20.91 -15.13
N ARG A 226 -3.31 21.35 -15.15
CA ARG A 226 -4.04 21.76 -13.94
C ARG A 226 -4.33 20.56 -13.03
N GLU A 227 -4.88 19.49 -13.57
CA GLU A 227 -5.23 18.28 -12.80
C GLU A 227 -3.97 17.65 -12.22
N ILE A 228 -2.89 17.59 -13.00
CA ILE A 228 -1.58 17.12 -12.52
C ILE A 228 -1.06 17.99 -11.37
N ALA A 229 -1.17 19.32 -11.47
CA ALA A 229 -0.77 20.23 -10.42
C ALA A 229 -1.62 20.06 -9.15
N VAL A 230 -2.93 19.87 -9.29
CA VAL A 230 -3.84 19.58 -8.17
C VAL A 230 -3.47 18.26 -7.49
N VAL A 231 -3.18 17.21 -8.26
CA VAL A 231 -2.73 15.92 -7.72
C VAL A 231 -1.43 16.09 -6.94
N PHE A 232 -0.45 16.79 -7.51
CA PHE A 232 0.84 17.01 -6.84
C PHE A 232 0.68 17.80 -5.54
N ALA A 233 -0.13 18.87 -5.57
CA ALA A 233 -0.42 19.68 -4.38
C ALA A 233 -1.15 18.88 -3.30
N ALA A 234 -2.16 18.09 -3.68
CA ALA A 234 -2.92 17.25 -2.75
C ALA A 234 -2.04 16.15 -2.12
N VAL A 235 -1.21 15.47 -2.91
CA VAL A 235 -0.26 14.47 -2.40
C VAL A 235 0.77 15.12 -1.49
N ALA A 236 1.32 16.28 -1.84
CA ALA A 236 2.27 17.01 -0.99
C ALA A 236 1.64 17.44 0.33
N ALA A 237 0.40 17.94 0.31
CA ALA A 237 -0.35 18.31 1.51
C ALA A 237 -0.64 17.10 2.40
N LEU A 238 -1.12 15.99 1.82
CA LEU A 238 -1.32 14.73 2.55
C LEU A 238 -0.04 14.22 3.18
N LEU A 239 1.08 14.29 2.46
CA LEU A 239 2.38 13.88 2.96
C LEU A 239 2.81 14.75 4.15
N ALA A 240 2.70 16.08 4.02
CA ALA A 240 3.04 17.02 5.09
C ALA A 240 2.17 16.80 6.34
N LEU A 241 0.86 16.62 6.16
CA LEU A 241 -0.09 16.35 7.25
C LEU A 241 0.15 14.98 7.88
N SER A 242 0.52 13.97 7.09
CA SER A 242 0.86 12.64 7.58
C SER A 242 2.11 12.67 8.46
N PHE A 243 3.21 13.27 7.98
CA PHE A 243 4.44 13.38 8.78
C PHE A 243 4.25 14.28 10.00
N GLY A 244 3.61 15.45 9.82
CA GLY A 244 3.34 16.37 10.93
C GLY A 244 2.43 15.77 11.99
N GLY A 245 1.37 15.07 11.57
CA GLY A 245 0.46 14.36 12.46
C GLY A 245 1.15 13.22 13.22
N ALA A 246 1.97 12.42 12.54
CA ALA A 246 2.74 11.35 13.18
C ALA A 246 3.75 11.90 14.20
N TRP A 247 4.44 12.99 13.86
CA TRP A 247 5.38 13.67 14.76
C TRP A 247 4.67 14.23 16.00
N ALA A 248 3.56 14.95 15.81
CA ALA A 248 2.78 15.50 16.91
C ALA A 248 2.23 14.40 17.82
N LEU A 249 1.70 13.32 17.25
CA LEU A 249 1.22 12.16 18.01
C LEU A 249 2.34 11.51 18.83
N GLY A 250 3.52 11.32 18.22
CA GLY A 250 4.70 10.80 18.91
C GLY A 250 5.13 11.68 20.09
N GLY A 251 5.20 13.00 19.89
CA GLY A 251 5.52 13.96 20.93
C GLY A 251 4.50 14.00 22.07
N LEU A 252 3.21 14.03 21.74
CA LEU A 252 2.10 14.06 22.72
C LEU A 252 2.07 12.78 23.58
N LEU A 253 2.28 11.62 22.95
CA LEU A 253 2.24 10.34 23.64
C LEU A 253 3.59 9.96 24.27
N LYS A 254 4.66 10.75 24.08
CA LYS A 254 6.03 10.48 24.53
C LYS A 254 6.47 9.06 24.11
N LEU A 255 6.29 8.76 22.83
CA LEU A 255 6.64 7.48 22.21
C LEU A 255 8.12 7.42 21.80
#